data_AF-A0A2S1SYY6-F1
#
_entry.id   AF-A0A2S1SYY6-F1
#
_cell.length_a   1.000
_cell.length_b   1.000
_cell.length_c   1.000
_cell.angle_alpha   90.00
_cell.angle_beta   90.00
_cell.angle_gamma   90.00
#
_symmetry.space_group_name_H-M   'P 1'
#
loop_
_entity.id
_entity.type
_entity.pdbx_description
1 polymer ?
#
loop_
_entity_poly.entity_id
_entity_poly.type
_entity_poly.pdbx_seq_one_letter_code
_entity_poly.pdbx_strand_id
1 'polypeptide(L)'
;MSATAVMTSRERAAAQAYVRLLGAVRAALAEPPGDGAPPPVLLSAPMAEADEALAAAGLAGNEQALFGLVTGLHRTAPPGTAAHRVPRPARVRRRGAGA
;
A
#
# COMPACT_ATOMS: atom_id res chain seq x y z
N MET A 1 6.87 -25.19 -13.80
CA MET A 1 8.17 -24.52 -13.52
C MET A 1 7.88 -23.03 -13.30
N SER A 2 7.62 -22.62 -12.05
CA SER A 2 7.37 -21.20 -11.75
C SER A 2 8.71 -20.53 -11.49
N ALA A 3 9.37 -20.07 -12.55
CA ALA A 3 10.47 -19.14 -12.42
C ALA A 3 9.89 -17.83 -11.86
N THR A 4 10.19 -17.53 -10.59
CA THR A 4 10.00 -16.18 -10.05
C THR A 4 10.94 -15.26 -10.80
N ALA A 5 10.45 -14.69 -11.90
CA ALA A 5 11.14 -13.60 -12.58
C ALA A 5 11.35 -12.50 -11.55
N VAL A 6 12.62 -12.22 -11.25
CA VAL A 6 13.00 -11.16 -10.30
C VAL A 6 12.63 -9.83 -10.96
N MET A 7 11.64 -9.14 -10.41
CA MET A 7 11.27 -7.79 -10.85
C MET A 7 12.50 -6.88 -10.81
N THR A 8 12.70 -6.12 -11.86
CA THR A 8 13.72 -5.07 -11.90
C THR A 8 13.39 -3.96 -10.89
N SER A 9 14.39 -3.15 -10.54
CA SER A 9 14.19 -2.02 -9.62
C SER A 9 13.16 -1.01 -10.15
N ARG A 10 13.14 -0.78 -11.47
CA ARG A 10 12.20 0.15 -12.12
C ARG A 10 10.77 -0.38 -12.10
N GLU A 11 10.59 -1.66 -12.41
CA GLU A 11 9.28 -2.33 -12.31
C GLU A 11 8.74 -2.36 -10.88
N ARG A 12 9.62 -2.61 -9.89
CA ARG A 12 9.25 -2.54 -8.47
C ARG A 12 8.83 -1.12 -8.08
N ALA A 13 9.57 -0.09 -8.51
CA ALA A 13 9.22 1.30 -8.25
C ALA A 13 7.87 1.67 -8.87
N ALA A 14 7.62 1.28 -10.12
CA ALA A 14 6.34 1.50 -10.80
C ALA A 14 5.16 0.82 -10.08
N ALA A 15 5.31 -0.45 -9.71
CA ALA A 15 4.28 -1.17 -8.97
C ALA A 15 4.01 -0.54 -7.59
N GLN A 16 5.06 -0.09 -6.89
CA GLN A 16 4.92 0.58 -5.60
C GLN A 16 4.25 1.96 -5.71
N ALA A 17 4.63 2.76 -6.72
CA ALA A 17 4.03 4.07 -6.96
C ALA A 17 2.52 3.93 -7.26
N TYR A 18 2.12 2.93 -8.06
CA TYR A 18 0.71 2.62 -8.30
C TYR A 18 -0.05 2.24 -7.02
N VAL A 19 0.52 1.38 -6.18
CA VAL A 19 -0.12 0.99 -4.90
C VAL A 19 -0.23 2.20 -3.96
N ARG A 20 0.78 3.07 -3.92
CA ARG A 20 0.75 4.31 -3.13
C ARG A 20 -0.32 5.27 -3.64
N LEU A 21 -0.45 5.44 -4.96
CA LEU A 21 -1.51 6.23 -5.57
C LEU A 21 -2.90 5.70 -5.19
N LEU A 22 -3.13 4.39 -5.27
CA LEU A 22 -4.39 3.79 -4.82
C LEU A 22 -4.65 4.02 -3.33
N GLY A 23 -3.61 3.99 -2.49
CA GLY A 23 -3.71 4.33 -1.08
C GLY A 23 -4.13 5.79 -0.86
N ALA A 24 -3.54 6.73 -1.60
CA ALA A 24 -3.87 8.15 -1.54
C ALA A 24 -5.31 8.42 -2.01
N VAL A 25 -5.76 7.76 -3.09
CA VAL A 25 -7.15 7.84 -3.57
C VAL A 25 -8.12 7.33 -2.50
N ARG A 26 -7.82 6.18 -1.87
CA ARG A 26 -8.65 5.66 -0.78
C ARG A 26 -8.73 6.61 0.40
N ALA A 27 -7.60 7.23 0.79
CA ALA A 27 -7.57 8.22 1.86
C ALA A 27 -8.41 9.45 1.49
N ALA A 28 -8.19 10.03 0.31
CA ALA A 28 -8.93 11.20 -0.16
C ALA A 28 -10.44 10.97 -0.25
N LEU A 29 -10.89 9.75 -0.55
CA LEU A 29 -12.31 9.37 -0.57
C LEU A 29 -12.89 9.03 0.81
N ALA A 30 -12.04 8.68 1.78
CA ALA A 30 -12.46 8.38 3.15
C ALA A 30 -12.59 9.64 4.02
N GLU A 31 -11.93 10.73 3.64
CA GLU A 31 -12.06 12.01 4.33
C GLU A 31 -13.51 12.53 4.23
N PRO A 32 -14.15 12.86 5.36
CA PRO A 32 -15.46 13.49 5.34
C PRO A 32 -15.40 14.81 4.56
N PRO A 33 -16.48 15.22 3.87
CA PRO A 33 -16.54 16.56 3.29
C PRO A 33 -16.37 17.60 4.40
N GLY A 34 -15.22 18.30 4.43
CA GLY A 34 -14.78 19.21 5.50
C GLY A 34 -13.42 19.87 5.21
N ASP A 35 -12.83 20.53 6.20
CA ASP A 35 -11.68 21.48 6.14
C ASP A 35 -10.33 20.92 5.64
N GLY A 36 -10.30 19.70 5.11
CA GLY A 36 -9.11 19.09 4.51
C GLY A 36 -8.76 19.68 3.14
N ALA A 37 -7.52 19.42 2.68
CA ALA A 37 -7.15 19.76 1.31
C ALA A 37 -8.01 18.98 0.31
N PRO A 38 -8.49 19.62 -0.78
CA PRO A 38 -9.39 18.97 -1.72
C PRO A 38 -8.65 17.84 -2.47
N PRO A 39 -9.37 16.78 -2.91
CA PRO A 39 -8.76 15.61 -3.55
C PRO A 39 -7.76 15.92 -4.69
N PRO A 40 -8.00 16.90 -5.59
CA PRO A 40 -7.02 17.26 -6.62
C PRO A 40 -5.66 17.69 -6.06
N VAL A 41 -5.65 18.38 -4.91
CA VAL A 41 -4.43 18.82 -4.24
C VAL A 41 -3.69 17.62 -3.65
N LEU A 42 -4.42 16.72 -2.97
CA LEU A 42 -3.85 15.52 -2.34
C LEU A 42 -3.30 14.50 -3.36
N LEU A 43 -3.89 14.45 -4.56
CA LEU A 43 -3.57 13.43 -5.57
C LEU A 43 -2.52 13.87 -6.58
N SER A 44 -2.24 15.17 -6.71
CA SER A 44 -1.29 15.71 -7.68
C SER A 44 0.11 15.06 -7.59
N ALA A 45 0.69 15.01 -6.39
CA ALA A 45 2.00 14.40 -6.15
C ALA A 45 2.05 12.88 -6.43
N PRO A 46 1.16 12.04 -5.85
CA PRO A 46 1.20 10.60 -6.12
C PRO A 46 0.83 10.24 -7.58
N MET A 47 0.07 11.08 -8.28
CA MET A 47 -0.16 10.90 -9.72
C MET A 47 1.12 11.14 -10.53
N ALA A 48 1.80 12.28 -10.31
CA ALA A 48 3.05 12.58 -11.00
C ALA A 48 4.13 11.52 -10.75
N GLU A 49 4.22 11.02 -9.52
CA GLU A 49 5.15 9.95 -9.17
C GLU A 49 4.82 8.63 -9.91
N ALA A 50 3.54 8.27 -10.00
CA ALA A 50 3.11 7.09 -10.74
C ALA A 50 3.43 7.23 -12.23
N ASP A 51 3.15 8.39 -12.83
CA ASP A 51 3.42 8.66 -14.24
C ASP A 51 4.91 8.55 -14.56
N GLU A 52 5.79 9.16 -13.76
CA GLU A 52 7.24 9.06 -13.94
C GLU A 52 7.74 7.62 -13.79
N ALA A 53 7.27 6.90 -12.78
CA ALA A 53 7.71 5.53 -12.52
C ALA A 53 7.26 4.58 -13.64
N LEU A 54 6.03 4.76 -14.16
CA LEU A 54 5.51 3.99 -15.29
C LEU A 54 6.28 4.29 -16.57
N ALA A 55 6.58 5.56 -16.85
CA ALA A 55 7.41 5.96 -17.99
C ALA A 55 8.82 5.36 -17.90
N ALA A 56 9.46 5.45 -16.73
CA ALA A 56 10.80 4.91 -16.49
C ALA A 56 10.88 3.38 -16.65
N ALA A 57 9.78 2.68 -16.34
CA ALA A 57 9.66 1.23 -16.51
C ALA A 57 9.20 0.80 -17.92
N GLY A 58 8.85 1.73 -18.81
CA GLY A 58 8.29 1.42 -20.12
C GLY A 58 6.87 0.83 -20.06
N LEU A 59 6.13 1.13 -18.99
CA LEU A 59 4.79 0.60 -18.70
C LEU A 59 3.67 1.61 -19.03
N ALA A 60 4.00 2.81 -19.49
CA ALA A 60 3.00 3.80 -19.90
C ALA A 60 2.09 3.22 -21.01
N GLY A 61 0.79 3.09 -20.71
CA GLY A 61 -0.19 2.48 -21.62
C GLY A 61 -0.13 0.95 -21.71
N ASN A 62 0.51 0.26 -20.76
CA ASN A 62 0.53 -1.20 -20.68
C ASN A 62 0.07 -1.70 -19.31
N GLU A 63 -1.25 -1.68 -19.11
CA GLU A 63 -1.91 -2.04 -17.86
C GLU A 63 -1.75 -3.53 -17.55
N GLN A 64 -1.73 -4.39 -18.58
CA GLN A 64 -1.58 -5.83 -18.39
C GLN A 64 -0.24 -6.17 -17.73
N ALA A 65 0.87 -5.57 -18.21
CA ALA A 65 2.17 -5.77 -17.61
C ALA A 65 2.22 -5.20 -16.19
N LEU A 66 1.68 -4.00 -15.97
CA LEU A 66 1.58 -3.39 -14.64
C LEU A 66 0.83 -4.30 -13.65
N PHE A 67 -0.32 -4.85 -14.01
CA PHE A 67 -1.10 -5.71 -13.12
C PHE A 67 -0.40 -7.03 -12.81
N GLY A 68 0.38 -7.56 -13.75
CA GLY A 68 1.27 -8.70 -13.50
C GLY A 68 2.31 -8.38 -12.43
N LEU A 69 2.95 -7.21 -12.50
CA LEU A 69 3.94 -6.74 -11.54
C LEU A 69 3.35 -6.47 -10.15
N VAL A 70 2.17 -5.83 -10.07
CA VAL A 70 1.46 -5.59 -8.81
C VAL A 70 1.06 -6.91 -8.14
N THR A 71 0.59 -7.88 -8.92
CA THR A 71 0.28 -9.23 -8.42
C THR A 71 1.55 -9.94 -7.90
N GLY A 72 2.66 -9.81 -8.62
CA GLY A 72 3.97 -10.31 -8.19
C GLY A 72 4.44 -9.67 -6.87
N LEU A 73 4.28 -8.35 -6.75
CA LEU A 73 4.63 -7.58 -5.55
C LEU A 73 3.89 -8.11 -4.31
N HIS A 74 2.57 -8.31 -4.41
CA HIS A 74 1.77 -8.86 -3.31
C HIS A 74 2.14 -10.30 -2.92
N ARG A 75 2.59 -11.11 -3.88
CA ARG A 75 3.04 -12.48 -3.61
C ARG A 75 4.34 -12.52 -2.81
N THR A 76 5.19 -11.50 -2.94
CA THR A 76 6.48 -11.39 -2.25
C THR A 76 6.39 -10.68 -0.90
N ALA A 77 5.27 -10.01 -0.59
CA ALA A 77 5.04 -9.43 0.72
C ALA A 77 4.63 -10.55 1.71
N PRO A 78 5.32 -10.71 2.86
CA PRO A 78 4.89 -11.70 3.84
C PRO A 78 3.48 -11.36 4.35
N PRO A 79 2.56 -12.34 4.46
CA PRO A 79 1.27 -12.12 5.09
C PRO A 79 1.50 -11.88 6.59
N GLY A 80 1.56 -10.62 7.04
CA GLY A 80 1.63 -10.34 8.49
C GLY A 80 2.02 -8.94 8.97
N THR A 81 2.54 -8.02 8.16
CA THR A 81 3.03 -6.73 8.69
C THR A 81 1.94 -5.69 8.99
N ALA A 82 0.68 -5.97 8.68
CA ALA A 82 -0.46 -5.11 9.03
C ALA A 82 -1.39 -5.73 10.10
N ALA A 83 -0.93 -6.73 10.85
CA ALA A 83 -1.64 -7.16 12.05
C ALA A 83 -1.40 -6.14 13.16
N HIS A 84 -2.29 -5.16 13.21
CA HIS A 84 -2.59 -4.32 14.36
C HIS A 84 -2.36 -5.08 15.67
N ARG A 85 -1.24 -4.79 16.34
CA ARG A 85 -0.90 -5.40 17.63
C ARG A 85 -1.83 -4.80 18.68
N VAL A 86 -3.02 -5.37 18.80
CA VAL A 86 -3.89 -5.11 19.96
C VAL A 86 -3.12 -5.56 21.21
N PRO A 87 -2.86 -4.68 22.19
CA PRO A 87 -2.27 -5.11 23.44
C PRO A 87 -3.25 -6.06 24.13
N ARG A 88 -2.84 -7.31 24.38
CA ARG A 88 -3.61 -8.22 25.23
C ARG A 88 -3.77 -7.55 26.61
N PRO A 89 -4.99 -7.36 27.14
CA PRO A 89 -5.15 -6.84 28.48
C PRO A 89 -4.51 -7.82 29.48
N ALA A 90 -3.65 -7.30 30.35
CA ALA A 90 -3.05 -8.06 31.42
C ALA A 90 -4.17 -8.66 32.30
N ARG A 91 -4.14 -9.98 32.52
CA ARG A 91 -5.04 -10.62 33.50
C ARG A 91 -4.76 -10.02 34.87
N VAL A 92 -5.67 -9.20 35.36
CA VAL A 92 -5.67 -8.74 36.76
C VAL A 92 -5.83 -9.97 37.64
N ARG A 93 -4.75 -10.40 38.30
CA ARG A 93 -4.85 -11.39 39.37
C ARG A 93 -5.67 -10.74 40.50
N ARG A 94 -6.90 -11.19 40.70
CA ARG A 94 -7.66 -10.90 41.92
C ARG A 94 -6.86 -11.46 43.10
N ARG A 95 -6.18 -10.57 43.82
CA ARG A 95 -5.67 -10.81 45.17
C ARG A 95 -6.70 -10.21 46.13
N GLY A 96 -7.52 -11.06 46.74
CA GLY A 96 -8.22 -10.79 48.00
C GLY A 96 -8.19 -12.11 48.75
N ALA A 97 -7.48 -12.30 49.86
CA ALA A 97 -7.44 -11.58 51.14
C ALA A 97 -8.73 -11.75 51.95
N GLY A 98 -8.64 -12.61 52.98
CA GLY A 98 -9.30 -12.44 54.28
C GLY A 98 -10.72 -12.95 54.43
N ALA A 99 -10.86 -14.13 55.05
CA ALA A 99 -11.58 -14.31 56.33
C ALA A 99 -11.12 -15.63 56.95
#